data_AF-A0A2G5SGD9-F1
#
_entry.id   AF-A0A2G5SGD9-F1
#
_cell.length_a   1.000
_cell.length_b   1.000
_cell.length_c   1.000
_cell.angle_alpha   90.00
_cell.angle_beta   90.00
_cell.angle_gamma   90.00
#
_symmetry.space_group_name_H-M   'P 1'
#
loop_
_entity.id
_entity.type
_entity.pdbx_description
1 polymer ?
#
loop_
_entity_poly.entity_id
_entity_poly.type
_entity_poly.pdbx_seq_one_letter_code
_entity_poly.pdbx_strand_id
1 'polypeptide(L)'
;MPIALLKFPNDFLREVFRLCDPFDLYKLSKCSKTCSQKATMLRDTKKWKIGFSALNNAAIWVDGSIYYFNQTDNPEDYFKTKNSGMNSTHMDVEFPIVDLFIYLVDTFGIRIVRIMGIGSDNFHNVLKVAQVLIDRRMEIESFRIFDVRKEQDVVNFMPLMKQMNIIQEFKCFLKFPPNFHFEFVKYPRHIYIDYSSWFTIDQLLDCTSAWIDLEKSSLNNHDLDVFLQKWKKKGTFPNLRWLEIGSEKIDDQSPILEMIPPIKNVTNPRKKVSINGGGYIIDGVRATKDDGTEGWLKVELGGWPILKFLVADPADTVMKEEDDW
;
A
#
# COMPACT_ATOMS: atom_id res chain seq x y z
N MET A 1 12.15 -46.52 7.06
CA MET A 1 13.41 -46.29 6.32
C MET A 1 13.55 -44.80 6.07
N PRO A 2 14.70 -44.16 6.40
CA PRO A 2 14.93 -42.79 5.99
C PRO A 2 15.05 -42.71 4.46
N ILE A 3 14.20 -41.90 3.82
CA ILE A 3 14.29 -41.62 2.38
C ILE A 3 15.47 -40.67 2.16
N ALA A 4 16.40 -41.04 1.27
CA ALA A 4 17.54 -40.20 0.93
C ALA A 4 17.12 -39.09 -0.05
N LEU A 5 16.24 -38.19 0.41
CA LEU A 5 15.59 -37.14 -0.39
C LEU A 5 16.60 -36.40 -1.28
N LEU A 6 17.73 -35.98 -0.73
CA LEU A 6 18.74 -35.21 -1.46
C LEU A 6 19.47 -35.96 -2.59
N LYS A 7 19.35 -37.28 -2.67
CA LYS A 7 19.91 -38.11 -3.75
C LYS A 7 19.02 -38.13 -4.99
N PHE A 8 17.78 -37.65 -4.92
CA PHE A 8 16.93 -37.56 -6.10
C PHE A 8 17.42 -36.46 -7.06
N PRO A 9 17.13 -36.63 -8.37
CA PRO A 9 17.34 -35.59 -9.36
C PRO A 9 16.66 -34.29 -8.98
N ASN A 10 17.25 -33.17 -9.41
CA ASN A 10 16.77 -31.83 -9.09
C ASN A 10 15.34 -31.57 -9.61
N ASP A 11 14.97 -32.14 -10.76
CA ASP A 11 13.62 -31.98 -11.31
C ASP A 11 12.57 -32.69 -10.47
N PHE A 12 12.87 -33.90 -9.98
CA PHE A 12 11.99 -34.61 -9.06
C PHE A 12 11.85 -33.87 -7.73
N LEU A 13 12.96 -33.34 -7.20
CA LEU A 13 12.93 -32.56 -5.97
C LEU A 13 12.15 -31.26 -6.10
N ARG A 14 12.20 -30.62 -7.28
CA ARG A 14 11.40 -29.44 -7.58
C ARG A 14 9.90 -29.78 -7.53
N GLU A 15 9.48 -30.89 -8.11
CA GLU A 15 8.08 -31.33 -8.06
C GLU A 15 7.62 -31.67 -6.64
N VAL A 16 8.45 -32.37 -5.85
CA VAL A 16 8.15 -32.64 -4.43
C VAL A 16 8.02 -31.34 -3.64
N PHE A 17 8.98 -30.42 -3.79
CA PHE A 17 8.97 -29.16 -3.05
C PHE A 17 7.82 -28.24 -3.47
N ARG A 18 7.32 -28.34 -4.71
CA ARG A 18 6.16 -27.58 -5.16
C ARG A 18 4.89 -27.92 -4.37
N LEU A 19 4.78 -29.17 -3.89
CA LEU A 19 3.67 -29.64 -3.06
C LEU A 19 3.79 -29.20 -1.60
N CYS A 20 4.98 -28.81 -1.15
CA CYS A 20 5.20 -28.32 0.20
C CYS A 20 4.63 -26.90 0.38
N ASP A 21 4.09 -26.66 1.56
CA ASP A 21 3.74 -25.32 1.99
C ASP A 21 4.99 -24.58 2.54
N PRO A 22 4.90 -23.26 2.84
CA PRO A 22 6.05 -22.50 3.35
C PRO A 22 6.61 -23.05 4.68
N PHE A 23 5.79 -23.70 5.50
CA PHE A 23 6.19 -24.28 6.78
C PHE A 23 6.99 -25.57 6.59
N ASP A 24 6.54 -26.43 5.69
CA ASP A 24 7.28 -27.64 5.28
C ASP A 24 8.62 -27.26 4.68
N LEU A 25 8.64 -26.27 3.78
CA LEU A 25 9.87 -25.80 3.15
C LEU A 25 10.82 -25.14 4.17
N TYR A 26 10.28 -24.39 5.13
CA TYR A 26 11.08 -23.85 6.23
C TYR A 26 11.68 -24.97 7.08
N LYS A 27 10.90 -25.96 7.53
CA LYS A 27 11.41 -27.13 8.28
C LYS A 27 12.49 -27.88 7.49
N LEU A 28 12.24 -28.15 6.21
CA LEU A 28 13.20 -28.82 5.32
C LEU A 28 14.50 -28.02 5.19
N SER A 29 14.40 -26.70 5.06
CA SER A 29 15.57 -25.82 4.96
C SER A 29 16.46 -25.87 6.20
N LYS A 30 15.88 -26.13 7.38
CA LYS A 30 16.60 -26.29 8.65
C LYS A 30 17.31 -27.65 8.78
N CYS A 31 16.95 -28.66 7.98
CA CYS A 31 17.57 -29.98 8.06
C CYS A 31 18.99 -30.02 7.48
N SER A 32 19.31 -29.22 6.46
CA SER A 32 20.66 -29.12 5.91
C SER A 32 20.85 -27.89 5.00
N LYS A 33 22.09 -27.43 4.85
CA LYS A 33 22.45 -26.37 3.89
C LYS A 33 22.01 -26.72 2.46
N THR A 34 22.15 -27.98 2.06
CA THR A 34 21.74 -28.46 0.74
C THR A 34 20.23 -28.38 0.55
N CYS A 35 19.43 -28.69 1.57
CA CYS A 35 17.97 -28.53 1.51
C CYS A 35 17.58 -27.06 1.35
N SER A 36 18.19 -26.15 2.11
CA SER A 36 17.96 -24.70 1.98
C SER A 36 18.30 -24.20 0.57
N GLN A 37 19.45 -24.59 0.01
CA GLN A 37 19.81 -24.24 -1.36
C GLN A 37 18.80 -24.77 -2.38
N LYS A 38 18.33 -26.02 -2.22
CA LYS A 38 17.34 -26.58 -3.15
C LYS A 38 15.94 -25.96 -2.98
N ALA A 39 15.57 -25.42 -1.82
CA ALA A 39 14.32 -24.69 -1.64
C ALA A 39 14.27 -23.43 -2.52
N THR A 40 15.41 -22.77 -2.77
CA THR A 40 15.49 -21.60 -3.67
C THR A 40 15.10 -21.92 -5.11
N MET A 41 15.17 -23.20 -5.53
CA MET A 41 14.73 -23.62 -6.86
C MET A 41 13.23 -23.31 -7.09
N LEU A 42 12.44 -23.16 -6.03
CA LEU A 42 11.02 -22.83 -6.10
C LEU A 42 10.72 -21.36 -6.37
N ARG A 43 11.75 -20.53 -6.46
CA ARG A 43 11.63 -19.09 -6.70
C ARG A 43 10.70 -18.77 -7.87
N ASP A 44 10.82 -19.49 -8.98
CA ASP A 44 10.03 -19.25 -10.19
C ASP A 44 8.75 -20.11 -10.26
N THR A 45 8.48 -20.90 -9.21
CA THR A 45 7.33 -21.84 -9.21
C THR A 45 6.07 -21.26 -8.61
N LYS A 46 6.18 -20.28 -7.70
CA LYS A 46 5.05 -19.63 -7.05
C LYS A 46 5.28 -18.12 -6.94
N LYS A 47 4.20 -17.35 -6.84
CA LYS A 47 4.26 -15.88 -6.67
C LYS A 47 4.46 -15.52 -5.20
N TRP A 48 5.65 -15.84 -4.68
CA TRP A 48 6.01 -15.58 -3.30
C TRP A 48 6.06 -14.09 -3.00
N LYS A 49 5.40 -13.70 -1.90
CA LYS A 49 5.58 -12.37 -1.30
C LYS A 49 5.77 -12.50 0.18
N ILE A 50 6.56 -11.58 0.75
CA ILE A 50 6.80 -11.50 2.19
C ILE A 50 6.28 -10.19 2.73
N GLY A 51 6.01 -10.13 4.03
CA GLY A 51 5.66 -8.91 4.72
C GLY A 51 6.32 -8.84 6.08
N PHE A 52 6.58 -7.61 6.49
CA PHE A 52 7.20 -7.28 7.76
C PHE A 52 6.33 -6.20 8.42
N SER A 53 5.69 -6.55 9.54
CA SER A 53 4.76 -5.64 10.21
C SER A 53 5.18 -5.35 11.65
N ALA A 54 4.64 -4.26 12.20
CA ALA A 54 4.87 -3.80 13.57
C ALA A 54 4.50 -4.82 14.67
N LEU A 55 3.82 -5.93 14.32
CA LEU A 55 3.47 -7.01 15.24
C LEU A 55 4.62 -8.04 15.41
N ASN A 56 5.84 -7.72 15.00
CA ASN A 56 7.03 -8.58 15.13
C ASN A 56 6.84 -9.98 14.53
N ASN A 57 6.08 -10.07 13.43
CA ASN A 57 5.92 -11.30 12.66
C ASN A 57 6.35 -11.10 11.20
N ALA A 58 6.77 -12.21 10.59
CA ALA A 58 7.03 -12.30 9.18
C ALA A 58 5.87 -13.08 8.56
N ALA A 59 5.30 -12.57 7.50
CA ALA A 59 4.18 -13.22 6.83
C ALA A 59 4.57 -13.55 5.39
N ILE A 60 4.21 -14.75 4.94
CA ILE A 60 4.39 -15.20 3.56
C ILE A 60 3.03 -15.36 2.92
N TRP A 61 2.87 -14.75 1.75
CA TRP A 61 1.73 -14.94 0.88
C TRP A 61 2.13 -15.79 -0.30
N VAL A 62 1.41 -16.88 -0.49
CA VAL A 62 1.59 -17.79 -1.62
C VAL A 62 0.27 -18.49 -1.91
N ASP A 63 -0.09 -18.64 -3.18
CA ASP A 63 -1.28 -19.36 -3.65
C ASP A 63 -2.61 -18.97 -2.97
N GLY A 64 -2.74 -17.73 -2.52
CA GLY A 64 -3.95 -17.21 -1.84
C GLY A 64 -4.02 -17.44 -0.33
N SER A 65 -3.03 -18.15 0.24
CA SER A 65 -2.91 -18.41 1.68
C SER A 65 -1.89 -17.49 2.35
N ILE A 66 -2.00 -17.36 3.68
CA ILE A 66 -1.10 -16.54 4.50
C ILE A 66 -0.46 -17.42 5.58
N TYR A 67 0.86 -17.37 5.66
CA TYR A 67 1.66 -18.13 6.60
C TYR A 67 2.45 -17.16 7.48
N TYR A 68 2.09 -17.09 8.76
CA TYR A 68 2.73 -16.25 9.75
C TYR A 68 3.82 -17.02 10.48
N PHE A 69 4.99 -16.42 10.59
CA PHE A 69 6.06 -16.88 11.45
C PHE A 69 6.19 -15.91 12.62
N ASN A 70 5.95 -16.42 13.83
CA ASN A 70 6.05 -15.66 15.05
C ASN A 70 7.32 -16.07 15.79
N GLN A 71 8.06 -15.09 16.30
CA GLN A 71 9.16 -15.39 17.20
C GLN A 71 8.61 -15.90 18.54
N THR A 72 9.22 -16.94 19.11
CA THR A 72 8.97 -17.39 20.48
C THR A 72 10.28 -17.63 21.21
N ASP A 73 10.32 -17.34 22.50
CA ASP A 73 11.45 -17.67 23.37
C ASP A 73 11.30 -19.06 24.02
N ASN A 74 10.14 -19.72 23.86
CA ASN A 74 9.88 -21.06 24.40
C ASN A 74 10.30 -22.15 23.40
N PRO A 75 11.38 -22.92 23.67
CA PRO A 75 11.86 -23.94 22.75
C PRO A 75 10.85 -25.07 22.50
N GLU A 76 9.96 -25.33 23.46
CA GLU A 76 8.92 -26.35 23.30
C GLU A 76 7.90 -25.98 22.23
N ASP A 77 7.77 -24.69 21.89
CA ASP A 77 6.82 -24.20 20.90
C ASP A 77 7.40 -24.14 19.49
N TYR A 78 8.71 -24.34 19.32
CA TYR A 78 9.35 -24.30 18.01
C TYR A 78 8.68 -25.26 17.02
N PHE A 79 8.38 -24.74 15.83
CA PHE A 79 7.73 -25.43 14.72
C PHE A 79 6.29 -25.88 15.00
N LYS A 80 5.69 -25.56 16.16
CA LYS A 80 4.27 -25.79 16.41
C LYS A 80 3.46 -24.88 15.48
N THR A 81 2.46 -25.48 14.84
CA THR A 81 1.57 -24.79 13.93
C THR A 81 0.20 -24.59 14.55
N LYS A 82 -0.37 -23.39 14.44
CA LYS A 82 -1.72 -23.05 14.90
C LYS A 82 -2.52 -22.53 13.70
N ASN A 83 -3.74 -23.02 13.53
CA ASN A 83 -4.67 -22.52 12.52
C ASN A 83 -5.62 -21.52 13.19
N SER A 84 -5.67 -20.29 12.68
CA SER A 84 -6.49 -19.22 13.25
C SER A 84 -7.83 -19.03 12.53
N GLY A 85 -8.16 -19.88 11.54
CA GLY A 85 -9.31 -19.66 10.64
C GLY A 85 -9.01 -18.56 9.61
N MET A 86 -9.85 -18.41 8.58
CA MET A 86 -9.68 -17.43 7.47
C MET A 86 -8.38 -17.57 6.66
N ASN A 87 -7.94 -18.79 6.35
CA ASN A 87 -6.75 -19.08 5.52
C ASN A 87 -5.41 -18.54 6.08
N SER A 88 -5.36 -18.22 7.38
CA SER A 88 -4.13 -17.89 8.08
C SER A 88 -3.67 -19.04 8.96
N THR A 89 -2.39 -19.38 8.83
CA THR A 89 -1.72 -20.35 9.69
C THR A 89 -0.48 -19.71 10.30
N HIS A 90 -0.16 -20.12 11.51
CA HIS A 90 0.94 -19.58 12.30
C HIS A 90 1.92 -20.68 12.64
N MET A 91 3.21 -20.35 12.63
CA MET A 91 4.30 -21.19 13.14
C MET A 91 5.15 -20.39 14.10
N ASP A 92 5.44 -20.96 15.26
CA ASP A 92 6.36 -20.36 16.22
C ASP A 92 7.82 -20.78 15.87
N VAL A 93 8.76 -19.82 15.85
CA VAL A 93 10.16 -20.04 15.43
C VAL A 93 11.18 -19.42 16.39
N GLU A 94 12.40 -19.96 16.34
CA GLU A 94 13.54 -19.58 17.19
C GLU A 94 14.21 -18.24 16.82
N PHE A 95 14.03 -17.76 15.58
CA PHE A 95 14.83 -16.66 15.07
C PHE A 95 14.37 -15.29 15.58
N PRO A 96 15.31 -14.37 15.87
CA PRO A 96 15.01 -12.95 15.87
C PRO A 96 14.35 -12.55 14.56
N ILE A 97 13.30 -11.73 14.63
CA ILE A 97 12.41 -11.52 13.48
C ILE A 97 13.10 -10.95 12.22
N VAL A 98 14.16 -10.15 12.38
CA VAL A 98 14.93 -9.60 11.25
C VAL A 98 15.74 -10.70 10.57
N ASP A 99 16.41 -11.55 11.35
CA ASP A 99 17.20 -12.65 10.81
C ASP A 99 16.29 -13.67 10.13
N LEU A 100 15.11 -13.92 10.71
CA LEU A 100 14.08 -14.72 10.06
C LEU A 100 13.64 -14.12 8.73
N PHE A 101 13.35 -12.82 8.68
CA PHE A 101 12.94 -12.15 7.45
C PHE A 101 13.99 -12.33 6.35
N ILE A 102 15.26 -12.06 6.66
CA ILE A 102 16.38 -12.23 5.72
C ILE A 102 16.49 -13.70 5.28
N TYR A 103 16.41 -14.63 6.24
CA TYR A 103 16.47 -16.07 5.98
C TYR A 103 15.36 -16.54 5.03
N LEU A 104 14.12 -16.10 5.24
CA LEU A 104 12.98 -16.46 4.40
C LEU A 104 13.09 -15.86 3.00
N VAL A 105 13.56 -14.61 2.89
CA VAL A 105 13.85 -13.97 1.59
C VAL A 105 14.89 -14.79 0.82
N ASP A 106 15.97 -15.19 1.47
CA ASP A 106 17.04 -15.98 0.85
C ASP A 106 16.58 -17.39 0.49
N THR A 107 15.91 -18.08 1.41
CA THR A 107 15.48 -19.48 1.25
C THR A 107 14.43 -19.64 0.17
N PHE A 108 13.49 -18.70 0.05
CA PHE A 108 12.40 -18.78 -0.93
C PHE A 108 12.64 -17.90 -2.16
N GLY A 109 13.77 -17.19 -2.22
CA GLY A 109 14.11 -16.32 -3.35
C GLY A 109 13.11 -15.19 -3.58
N ILE A 110 12.51 -14.67 -2.50
CA ILE A 110 11.44 -13.67 -2.55
C ILE A 110 12.01 -12.33 -3.02
N ARG A 111 11.33 -11.66 -3.95
CA ARG A 111 11.74 -10.35 -4.49
C ARG A 111 10.75 -9.22 -4.25
N ILE A 112 9.54 -9.57 -3.84
CA ILE A 112 8.44 -8.62 -3.64
C ILE A 112 8.03 -8.67 -2.17
N VAL A 113 8.07 -7.50 -1.52
CA VAL A 113 7.47 -7.27 -0.23
C VAL A 113 6.03 -6.84 -0.44
N ARG A 114 5.07 -7.65 0.00
CA ARG A 114 3.65 -7.32 -0.09
C ARG A 114 3.30 -6.13 0.80
N ILE A 115 3.79 -6.15 2.03
CA ILE A 115 3.48 -5.14 3.04
C ILE A 115 4.67 -4.91 3.97
N MET A 116 5.02 -3.65 4.17
CA MET A 116 5.96 -3.21 5.20
C MET A 116 5.33 -2.12 6.04
N GLY A 117 5.43 -2.24 7.37
CA GLY A 117 4.81 -1.31 8.30
C GLY A 117 5.78 -0.76 9.34
N ILE A 118 5.67 0.54 9.65
CA ILE A 118 6.23 1.15 10.87
C ILE A 118 5.13 1.23 11.93
N GLY A 119 5.44 0.80 13.15
CA GLY A 119 4.57 0.95 14.32
C GLY A 119 5.35 1.26 15.60
N SER A 120 4.62 1.36 16.72
CA SER A 120 5.10 1.89 18.01
C SER A 120 6.28 1.13 18.64
N ASP A 121 6.34 -0.18 18.46
CA ASP A 121 7.34 -1.02 19.08
C ASP A 121 8.17 -1.69 17.97
N ASN A 122 9.48 -1.40 17.92
CA ASN A 122 10.50 -2.02 17.04
C ASN A 122 10.99 -1.26 15.79
N PHE A 123 11.14 0.06 15.91
CA PHE A 123 11.72 0.91 14.86
C PHE A 123 13.13 0.47 14.40
N HIS A 124 13.97 -0.05 15.29
CA HIS A 124 15.31 -0.54 14.94
C HIS A 124 15.26 -1.71 13.93
N ASN A 125 14.31 -2.63 14.11
CA ASN A 125 14.16 -3.74 13.17
C ASN A 125 13.60 -3.28 11.83
N VAL A 126 12.68 -2.30 11.84
CA VAL A 126 12.18 -1.65 10.62
C VAL A 126 13.35 -1.03 9.83
N LEU A 127 14.25 -0.30 10.50
CA LEU A 127 15.43 0.29 9.85
C LEU A 127 16.33 -0.78 9.22
N LYS A 128 16.63 -1.86 9.95
CA LYS A 128 17.45 -2.96 9.42
C LYS A 128 16.81 -3.62 8.20
N VAL A 129 15.51 -3.92 8.28
CA VAL A 129 14.77 -4.50 7.15
C VAL A 129 14.76 -3.53 5.98
N ALA A 130 14.47 -2.24 6.19
CA ALA A 130 14.49 -1.23 5.13
C ALA A 130 15.83 -1.19 4.40
N GLN A 131 16.95 -1.23 5.14
CA GLN A 131 18.29 -1.27 4.54
C GLN A 131 18.47 -2.52 3.67
N VAL A 132 18.06 -3.69 4.15
CA VAL A 132 18.11 -4.94 3.36
C VAL A 132 17.28 -4.82 2.08
N LEU A 133 16.09 -4.23 2.15
CA LEU A 133 15.23 -4.05 0.97
C LEU A 133 15.86 -3.10 -0.06
N ILE A 134 16.49 -2.02 0.39
CA ILE A 134 17.18 -1.04 -0.45
C ILE A 134 18.39 -1.70 -1.12
N ASP A 135 19.26 -2.36 -0.34
CA ASP A 135 20.47 -3.01 -0.85
C ASP A 135 20.15 -4.07 -1.90
N ARG A 136 19.05 -4.80 -1.70
CA ARG A 136 18.56 -5.85 -2.60
C ARG A 136 17.65 -5.33 -3.72
N ARG A 137 17.35 -4.02 -3.75
CA ARG A 137 16.45 -3.37 -4.72
C ARG A 137 15.08 -4.06 -4.83
N MET A 138 14.52 -4.45 -3.69
CA MET A 138 13.24 -5.15 -3.65
C MET A 138 12.08 -4.20 -3.97
N GLU A 139 11.04 -4.74 -4.61
CA GLU A 139 9.79 -4.03 -4.83
C GLU A 139 8.91 -4.14 -3.58
N ILE A 140 8.30 -3.03 -3.18
CA ILE A 140 7.40 -2.96 -2.03
C ILE A 140 6.03 -2.57 -2.54
N GLU A 141 5.07 -3.47 -2.44
CA GLU A 141 3.70 -3.18 -2.87
C GLU A 141 3.07 -2.14 -1.95
N SER A 142 3.01 -2.40 -0.65
CA SER A 142 2.39 -1.49 0.31
C SER A 142 3.36 -1.12 1.42
N PHE A 143 3.54 0.19 1.64
CA PHE A 143 4.28 0.73 2.79
C PHE A 143 3.35 1.55 3.66
N ARG A 144 3.38 1.31 4.98
CA ARG A 144 2.42 1.90 5.90
C ARG A 144 3.07 2.43 7.17
N ILE A 145 2.62 3.59 7.63
CA ILE A 145 3.05 4.22 8.88
C ILE A 145 1.80 4.39 9.75
N PHE A 146 1.72 3.65 10.86
CA PHE A 146 0.60 3.68 11.80
C PHE A 146 1.10 3.87 13.23
N ASP A 147 0.34 4.60 14.04
CA ASP A 147 0.41 4.58 15.51
C ASP A 147 1.84 4.44 16.08
N VAL A 148 2.66 5.47 15.83
CA VAL A 148 4.05 5.51 16.29
C VAL A 148 4.13 6.41 17.51
N ARG A 149 4.58 5.84 18.65
CA ARG A 149 4.76 6.58 19.91
C ARG A 149 5.83 7.68 19.83
N LYS A 150 6.77 7.56 18.90
CA LYS A 150 7.91 8.45 18.71
C LYS A 150 7.91 9.01 17.29
N GLU A 151 7.22 10.12 17.09
CA GLU A 151 7.15 10.81 15.79
C GLU A 151 8.54 11.12 15.21
N GLN A 152 9.51 11.47 16.07
CA GLN A 152 10.86 11.84 15.64
C GLN A 152 11.61 10.68 14.99
N ASP A 153 11.36 9.44 15.41
CA ASP A 153 11.97 8.26 14.78
C ASP A 153 11.49 8.15 13.32
N VAL A 154 10.19 8.36 13.08
CA VAL A 154 9.63 8.37 11.73
C VAL A 154 10.17 9.55 10.91
N VAL A 155 10.25 10.75 11.47
CA VAL A 155 10.88 11.90 10.80
C VAL A 155 12.29 11.55 10.31
N ASN A 156 13.08 10.88 11.15
CA ASN A 156 14.42 10.44 10.81
C ASN A 156 14.44 9.27 9.79
N PHE A 157 13.35 8.50 9.70
CA PHE A 157 13.18 7.44 8.69
C PHE A 157 12.88 7.98 7.30
N MET A 158 12.10 9.06 7.20
CA MET A 158 11.55 9.54 5.92
C MET A 158 12.64 9.77 4.84
N PRO A 159 13.83 10.31 5.13
CA PRO A 159 14.91 10.38 4.14
C PRO A 159 15.33 9.01 3.56
N LEU A 160 15.33 7.94 4.36
CA LEU A 160 15.63 6.58 3.91
C LEU A 160 14.55 6.05 2.97
N MET A 161 13.28 6.41 3.22
CA MET A 161 12.14 6.02 2.38
C MET A 161 12.30 6.45 0.92
N LYS A 162 13.02 7.55 0.64
CA LYS A 162 13.31 8.00 -0.73
C LYS A 162 14.08 6.99 -1.57
N GLN A 163 14.81 6.08 -0.93
CA GLN A 163 15.59 5.02 -1.59
C GLN A 163 14.80 3.72 -1.76
N MET A 164 13.63 3.62 -1.13
CA MET A 164 12.78 2.44 -1.20
C MET A 164 11.94 2.45 -2.49
N ASN A 165 11.77 1.27 -3.12
CA ASN A 165 10.96 1.14 -4.33
C ASN A 165 9.51 0.75 -3.99
N ILE A 166 8.74 1.72 -3.50
CA ILE A 166 7.32 1.56 -3.18
C ILE A 166 6.50 1.73 -4.46
N ILE A 167 5.73 0.70 -4.85
CA ILE A 167 5.11 0.64 -6.18
C ILE A 167 3.59 0.73 -6.18
N GLN A 168 2.88 0.19 -5.18
CA GLN A 168 1.40 0.18 -5.18
C GLN A 168 0.81 1.21 -4.24
N GLU A 169 1.15 1.18 -2.95
CA GLU A 169 0.42 1.91 -1.92
C GLU A 169 1.36 2.51 -0.88
N PHE A 170 1.15 3.78 -0.57
CA PHE A 170 1.70 4.44 0.61
C PHE A 170 0.57 4.90 1.53
N LYS A 171 0.60 4.52 2.80
CA LYS A 171 -0.36 4.97 3.81
C LYS A 171 0.34 5.60 5.01
N CYS A 172 -0.04 6.81 5.36
CA CYS A 172 0.51 7.49 6.53
C CYS A 172 -0.60 8.07 7.41
N PHE A 173 -0.65 7.63 8.66
CA PHE A 173 -1.62 8.08 9.66
C PHE A 173 -0.97 9.00 10.72
N LEU A 174 0.32 9.30 10.58
CA LEU A 174 1.07 10.08 11.53
C LEU A 174 0.94 11.58 11.24
N LYS A 175 0.67 12.37 12.28
CA LYS A 175 0.82 13.83 12.26
C LYS A 175 2.28 14.18 12.45
N PHE A 176 2.86 14.93 11.52
CA PHE A 176 4.23 15.42 11.62
C PHE A 176 4.29 16.84 12.24
N PRO A 177 5.47 17.25 12.75
CA PRO A 177 5.69 18.63 13.18
C PRO A 177 5.41 19.66 12.07
N PRO A 178 5.01 20.90 12.39
CA PRO A 178 4.60 21.89 11.38
C PRO A 178 5.65 22.21 10.30
N ASN A 179 6.94 22.10 10.62
CA ASN A 179 8.05 22.40 9.70
C ASN A 179 8.52 21.15 8.92
N PHE A 180 7.81 20.03 9.06
CA PHE A 180 8.15 18.81 8.35
C PHE A 180 7.88 18.97 6.85
N HIS A 181 8.85 18.58 6.04
CA HIS A 181 8.74 18.55 4.59
C HIS A 181 9.26 17.22 4.06
N PHE A 182 8.52 16.64 3.14
CA PHE A 182 8.91 15.42 2.46
C PHE A 182 8.40 15.45 1.03
N GLU A 183 9.23 14.94 0.12
CA GLU A 183 8.92 14.81 -1.30
C GLU A 183 9.25 13.40 -1.75
N PHE A 184 8.32 12.82 -2.52
CA PHE A 184 8.52 11.53 -3.15
C PHE A 184 9.47 11.65 -4.34
N VAL A 185 10.47 10.78 -4.41
CA VAL A 185 11.30 10.63 -5.63
C VAL A 185 10.49 9.94 -6.73
N LYS A 186 9.63 9.00 -6.33
CA LYS A 186 8.68 8.29 -7.19
C LYS A 186 7.39 8.10 -6.42
N TYR A 187 6.28 8.53 -7.01
CA TYR A 187 4.97 8.36 -6.40
C TYR A 187 4.47 6.91 -6.57
N PRO A 188 3.93 6.28 -5.52
CA PRO A 188 3.25 4.99 -5.64
C PRO A 188 1.91 5.17 -6.38
N ARG A 189 1.30 4.06 -6.82
CA ARG A 189 0.01 4.12 -7.52
C ARG A 189 -1.11 4.74 -6.66
N HIS A 190 -1.09 4.50 -5.35
CA HIS A 190 -2.05 5.00 -4.37
C HIS A 190 -1.33 5.66 -3.19
N ILE A 191 -1.75 6.87 -2.84
CA ILE A 191 -1.31 7.61 -1.67
C ILE A 191 -2.51 7.89 -0.78
N TYR A 192 -2.39 7.53 0.49
CA TYR A 192 -3.31 7.92 1.54
C TYR A 192 -2.52 8.59 2.68
N ILE A 193 -2.84 9.84 3.00
CA ILE A 193 -2.18 10.60 4.07
C ILE A 193 -3.25 11.25 4.95
N ASP A 194 -3.35 10.81 6.21
CA ASP A 194 -4.39 11.29 7.15
C ASP A 194 -4.12 12.71 7.69
N TYR A 195 -2.83 13.07 7.83
CA TYR A 195 -2.38 14.40 8.26
C TYR A 195 -1.48 14.99 7.16
N SER A 196 -2.13 15.42 6.09
CA SER A 196 -1.47 15.80 4.83
C SER A 196 -1.06 17.29 4.75
N SER A 197 -0.96 18.00 5.87
CA SER A 197 -0.59 19.42 5.88
C SER A 197 0.79 19.73 5.27
N TRP A 198 1.68 18.74 5.21
CA TRP A 198 3.00 18.83 4.57
C TRP A 198 2.99 18.49 3.06
N PHE A 199 1.88 17.98 2.52
CA PHE A 199 1.71 17.67 1.10
C PHE A 199 1.20 18.93 0.37
N THR A 200 2.07 19.56 -0.41
CA THR A 200 1.83 20.88 -1.01
C THR A 200 1.15 20.80 -2.37
N ILE A 201 0.66 21.94 -2.87
CA ILE A 201 0.10 22.04 -4.22
C ILE A 201 1.12 21.65 -5.29
N ASP A 202 2.39 22.06 -5.15
CA ASP A 202 3.45 21.68 -6.10
C ASP A 202 3.61 20.16 -6.19
N GLN A 203 3.61 19.48 -5.04
CA GLN A 203 3.65 18.01 -4.99
C GLN A 203 2.41 17.37 -5.61
N LEU A 204 1.23 17.96 -5.43
CA LEU A 204 0.01 17.49 -6.07
C LEU A 204 0.07 17.67 -7.59
N LEU A 205 0.62 18.78 -8.07
CA LEU A 205 0.76 19.10 -9.49
C LEU A 205 1.78 18.22 -10.22
N ASP A 206 2.72 17.62 -9.49
CA ASP A 206 3.74 16.70 -10.00
C ASP A 206 3.41 15.22 -9.70
N CYS A 207 2.34 14.95 -8.95
CA CYS A 207 1.95 13.62 -8.55
C CYS A 207 1.53 12.75 -9.75
N THR A 208 2.13 11.58 -9.87
CA THR A 208 1.81 10.59 -10.92
C THR A 208 0.90 9.46 -10.46
N SER A 209 0.39 9.53 -9.22
CA SER A 209 -0.49 8.53 -8.63
C SER A 209 -1.84 8.47 -9.34
N ALA A 210 -2.44 7.28 -9.30
CA ALA A 210 -3.80 7.07 -9.81
C ALA A 210 -4.86 7.37 -8.75
N TRP A 211 -4.52 7.15 -7.47
CA TRP A 211 -5.40 7.35 -6.33
C TRP A 211 -4.69 8.22 -5.30
N ILE A 212 -5.34 9.29 -4.90
CA ILE A 212 -4.80 10.28 -3.97
C ILE A 212 -5.88 10.62 -2.95
N ASP A 213 -5.63 10.29 -1.69
CA ASP A 213 -6.50 10.62 -0.56
C ASP A 213 -5.68 11.42 0.46
N LEU A 214 -6.06 12.69 0.64
CA LEU A 214 -5.36 13.64 1.52
C LEU A 214 -6.35 14.20 2.54
N GLU A 215 -6.27 13.71 3.77
CA GLU A 215 -7.06 14.25 4.89
C GLU A 215 -6.24 15.29 5.66
N LYS A 216 -6.94 16.19 6.36
CA LYS A 216 -6.32 17.25 7.17
C LYS A 216 -5.27 18.03 6.38
N SER A 217 -5.60 18.30 5.13
CA SER A 217 -4.76 19.01 4.19
C SER A 217 -4.71 20.50 4.51
N SER A 218 -3.69 21.17 3.97
CA SER A 218 -3.55 22.63 4.00
C SER A 218 -3.95 23.31 2.69
N LEU A 219 -4.42 22.54 1.70
CA LEU A 219 -4.88 23.01 0.40
C LEU A 219 -6.23 23.75 0.52
N ASN A 220 -6.34 24.90 -0.13
CA ASN A 220 -7.55 25.73 -0.16
C ASN A 220 -8.22 25.70 -1.55
N ASN A 221 -9.33 26.40 -1.73
CA ASN A 221 -10.06 26.48 -3.01
C ASN A 221 -9.18 26.89 -4.19
N HIS A 222 -8.27 27.85 -4.00
CA HIS A 222 -7.37 28.30 -5.06
C HIS A 222 -6.40 27.21 -5.49
N ASP A 223 -5.79 26.48 -4.54
CA ASP A 223 -4.90 25.36 -4.84
C ASP A 223 -5.64 24.27 -5.64
N LEU A 224 -6.88 23.97 -5.22
CA LEU A 224 -7.73 22.96 -5.87
C LEU A 224 -8.16 23.40 -7.28
N ASP A 225 -8.48 24.70 -7.46
CA ASP A 225 -8.76 25.27 -8.78
C ASP A 225 -7.53 25.17 -9.68
N VAL A 226 -6.34 25.57 -9.22
CA VAL A 226 -5.09 25.46 -9.98
C VAL A 226 -4.84 24.02 -10.44
N PHE A 227 -5.03 23.04 -9.56
CA PHE A 227 -4.91 21.63 -9.90
C PHE A 227 -5.91 21.21 -10.98
N LEU A 228 -7.21 21.49 -10.80
CA LEU A 228 -8.26 21.07 -11.72
C LEU A 228 -8.15 21.77 -13.08
N GLN A 229 -7.76 23.04 -13.11
CA GLN A 229 -7.47 23.78 -14.35
C GLN A 229 -6.28 23.15 -15.10
N LYS A 230 -5.24 22.68 -14.39
CA LYS A 230 -4.15 21.92 -15.01
C LYS A 230 -4.63 20.55 -15.51
N TRP A 231 -5.51 19.87 -14.77
CA TRP A 231 -6.08 18.59 -15.19
C TRP A 231 -6.89 18.70 -16.48
N LYS A 232 -7.60 19.81 -16.72
CA LYS A 232 -8.35 20.02 -17.96
C LYS A 232 -7.47 20.05 -19.22
N LYS A 233 -6.18 20.35 -19.09
CA LYS A 233 -5.26 20.38 -20.24
C LYS A 233 -4.97 19.00 -20.78
N LYS A 234 -4.96 18.86 -22.11
CA LYS A 234 -4.61 17.59 -22.78
C LYS A 234 -3.25 17.04 -22.31
N GLY A 235 -3.21 15.74 -22.01
CA GLY A 235 -1.97 15.02 -21.66
C GLY A 235 -1.49 15.17 -20.21
N THR A 236 -2.15 15.97 -19.37
CA THR A 236 -1.82 16.07 -17.93
C THR A 236 -2.45 14.94 -17.12
N PHE A 237 -1.80 14.52 -16.03
CA PHE A 237 -2.30 13.50 -15.09
C PHE A 237 -2.91 12.23 -15.74
N PRO A 238 -2.19 11.54 -16.64
CA PRO A 238 -2.76 10.43 -17.42
C PRO A 238 -3.18 9.21 -16.58
N ASN A 239 -2.66 9.09 -15.36
CA ASN A 239 -2.96 7.97 -14.47
C ASN A 239 -4.08 8.27 -13.47
N LEU A 240 -4.46 9.54 -13.28
CA LEU A 240 -5.38 9.95 -12.23
C LEU A 240 -6.75 9.32 -12.46
N ARG A 241 -7.26 8.62 -11.44
CA ARG A 241 -8.59 8.00 -11.41
C ARG A 241 -9.43 8.54 -10.25
N TRP A 242 -8.78 8.82 -9.12
CA TRP A 242 -9.44 9.29 -7.91
C TRP A 242 -8.60 10.33 -7.16
N LEU A 243 -9.26 11.39 -6.71
CA LEU A 243 -8.74 12.39 -5.81
C LEU A 243 -9.77 12.70 -4.74
N GLU A 244 -9.41 12.53 -3.47
CA GLU A 244 -10.17 12.98 -2.32
C GLU A 244 -9.29 13.88 -1.45
N ILE A 245 -9.76 15.09 -1.16
CA ILE A 245 -9.06 16.07 -0.33
C ILE A 245 -10.01 16.58 0.75
N GLY A 246 -9.71 16.27 1.99
CA GLY A 246 -10.34 16.84 3.18
C GLY A 246 -9.51 18.00 3.74
N SER A 247 -10.11 19.19 3.85
CA SER A 247 -9.42 20.40 4.30
C SER A 247 -10.39 21.40 4.92
N GLU A 248 -10.04 21.91 6.10
CA GLU A 248 -10.78 23.02 6.75
C GLU A 248 -10.70 24.33 5.97
N LYS A 249 -9.79 24.43 5.00
CA LYS A 249 -9.62 25.62 4.15
C LYS A 249 -10.45 25.58 2.88
N ILE A 250 -11.34 24.59 2.74
CA ILE A 250 -12.33 24.60 1.66
C ILE A 250 -13.56 25.38 2.13
N ASP A 251 -13.86 26.49 1.46
CA ASP A 251 -14.92 27.44 1.82
C ASP A 251 -15.96 27.64 0.71
N ASP A 252 -17.01 28.41 1.02
CA ASP A 252 -18.09 28.82 0.11
C ASP A 252 -17.86 30.22 -0.49
N GLN A 253 -16.65 30.77 -0.40
CA GLN A 253 -16.33 32.14 -0.81
C GLN A 253 -15.54 32.18 -2.11
N SER A 254 -14.69 31.17 -2.34
CA SER A 254 -13.79 31.12 -3.49
C SER A 254 -14.23 30.05 -4.51
N PRO A 255 -14.15 30.33 -5.83
CA PRO A 255 -14.56 29.37 -6.84
C PRO A 255 -13.55 28.23 -7.02
N ILE A 256 -14.05 27.07 -7.44
CA ILE A 256 -13.29 25.94 -7.96
C ILE A 256 -13.90 25.57 -9.32
N LEU A 257 -13.11 25.65 -10.39
CA LEU A 257 -13.60 25.56 -11.77
C LEU A 257 -14.79 26.49 -12.03
N GLU A 258 -14.67 27.75 -11.59
CA GLU A 258 -15.70 28.80 -11.72
C GLU A 258 -17.01 28.53 -10.95
N MET A 259 -17.06 27.48 -10.13
CA MET A 259 -18.21 27.12 -9.31
C MET A 259 -17.93 27.42 -7.83
N ILE A 260 -18.88 28.05 -7.15
CA ILE A 260 -18.79 28.30 -5.71
C ILE A 260 -19.27 27.05 -4.95
N PRO A 261 -18.49 26.49 -4.01
CA PRO A 261 -18.94 25.38 -3.16
C PRO A 261 -20.21 25.71 -2.36
N PRO A 262 -21.06 24.73 -2.04
CA PRO A 262 -20.92 23.31 -2.34
C PRO A 262 -21.18 22.98 -3.82
N ILE A 263 -20.30 22.18 -4.42
CA ILE A 263 -20.41 21.77 -5.84
C ILE A 263 -21.11 20.41 -5.88
N LYS A 264 -22.35 20.39 -6.32
CA LYS A 264 -23.15 19.16 -6.48
C LYS A 264 -24.23 19.35 -7.53
N ASN A 265 -24.64 18.26 -8.16
CA ASN A 265 -25.73 18.22 -9.11
C ASN A 265 -26.97 17.60 -8.44
N VAL A 266 -27.93 18.43 -8.03
CA VAL A 266 -29.15 17.95 -7.37
C VAL A 266 -30.17 17.53 -8.44
N THR A 267 -30.16 16.26 -8.83
CA THR A 267 -31.13 15.67 -9.77
C THR A 267 -31.88 14.50 -9.15
N ASN A 268 -33.12 14.27 -9.58
CA ASN A 268 -33.92 13.09 -9.26
C ASN A 268 -34.20 12.30 -10.55
N PRO A 269 -33.81 11.01 -10.68
CA PRO A 269 -33.10 10.20 -9.68
C PRO A 269 -31.67 10.67 -9.45
N ARG A 270 -31.13 10.31 -8.28
CA ARG A 270 -29.75 10.63 -7.90
C ARG A 270 -28.80 9.83 -8.77
N LYS A 271 -27.68 10.44 -9.15
CA LYS A 271 -26.72 9.81 -10.05
C LYS A 271 -25.47 9.42 -9.31
N LYS A 272 -25.19 8.12 -9.27
CA LYS A 272 -23.97 7.55 -8.73
C LYS A 272 -23.03 7.17 -9.85
N VAL A 273 -21.79 7.63 -9.74
CA VAL A 273 -20.68 7.25 -10.61
C VAL A 273 -19.66 6.54 -9.76
N SER A 274 -19.27 5.33 -10.17
CA SER A 274 -18.33 4.49 -9.43
C SER A 274 -17.25 3.95 -10.35
N ILE A 275 -16.06 3.74 -9.80
CA ILE A 275 -14.92 3.14 -10.49
C ILE A 275 -14.43 1.91 -9.72
N ASN A 276 -13.78 0.99 -10.43
CA ASN A 276 -13.08 -0.12 -9.80
C ASN A 276 -12.05 0.40 -8.79
N GLY A 277 -12.04 -0.20 -7.60
CA GLY A 277 -11.23 0.29 -6.46
C GLY A 277 -12.06 0.91 -5.33
N GLY A 278 -13.37 1.09 -5.53
CA GLY A 278 -14.33 1.42 -4.46
C GLY A 278 -14.66 2.91 -4.33
N GLY A 279 -14.07 3.77 -5.15
CA GLY A 279 -14.36 5.20 -5.22
C GLY A 279 -15.67 5.44 -5.95
N TYR A 280 -16.51 6.30 -5.39
CA TYR A 280 -17.78 6.69 -6.00
C TYR A 280 -18.17 8.13 -5.61
N ILE A 281 -18.87 8.80 -6.52
CA ILE A 281 -19.46 10.11 -6.30
C ILE A 281 -20.96 10.01 -6.59
N ILE A 282 -21.77 10.50 -5.66
CA ILE A 282 -23.21 10.68 -5.86
C ILE A 282 -23.46 12.19 -6.02
N ASP A 283 -24.24 12.55 -7.04
CA ASP A 283 -24.62 13.95 -7.32
C ASP A 283 -23.40 14.83 -7.70
N GLY A 284 -22.45 14.26 -8.43
CA GLY A 284 -21.30 15.00 -8.95
C GLY A 284 -21.66 15.89 -10.15
N VAL A 285 -20.94 17.01 -10.29
CA VAL A 285 -20.96 17.85 -11.49
C VAL A 285 -19.92 17.34 -12.48
N ARG A 286 -20.30 17.28 -13.77
CA ARG A 286 -19.38 16.84 -14.83
C ARG A 286 -18.37 17.94 -15.14
N ALA A 287 -17.10 17.57 -15.20
CA ALA A 287 -16.02 18.37 -15.74
C ALA A 287 -15.42 17.65 -16.96
N THR A 288 -15.11 18.38 -18.02
CA THR A 288 -14.57 17.78 -19.25
C THR A 288 -13.18 18.31 -19.51
N LYS A 289 -12.27 17.40 -19.82
CA LYS A 289 -10.90 17.67 -20.26
C LYS A 289 -10.85 18.02 -21.75
N ASP A 290 -9.82 18.73 -22.18
CA ASP A 290 -9.66 19.18 -23.58
C ASP A 290 -9.60 18.02 -24.61
N ASP A 291 -9.26 16.81 -24.16
CA ASP A 291 -9.24 15.60 -25.00
C ASP A 291 -10.56 14.80 -24.96
N GLY A 292 -11.59 15.31 -24.27
CA GLY A 292 -12.89 14.67 -24.11
C GLY A 292 -12.98 13.72 -22.91
N THR A 293 -11.91 13.50 -22.15
CA THR A 293 -11.97 12.71 -20.91
C THR A 293 -12.93 13.35 -19.91
N GLU A 294 -13.82 12.55 -19.34
CA GLU A 294 -14.81 13.03 -18.38
C GLU A 294 -14.33 12.86 -16.93
N GLY A 295 -14.56 13.87 -16.13
CA GLY A 295 -14.38 13.87 -14.69
C GLY A 295 -15.69 14.21 -13.97
N TRP A 296 -15.81 13.76 -12.74
CA TRP A 296 -16.95 14.04 -11.86
C TRP A 296 -16.42 14.70 -10.60
N LEU A 297 -16.87 15.92 -10.35
CA LEU A 297 -16.46 16.74 -9.22
C LEU A 297 -17.61 16.88 -8.22
N LYS A 298 -17.29 16.72 -6.94
CA LYS A 298 -18.20 17.07 -5.85
C LYS A 298 -17.41 17.79 -4.76
N VAL A 299 -17.98 18.86 -4.24
CA VAL A 299 -17.45 19.56 -3.06
C VAL A 299 -18.56 19.61 -2.02
N GLU A 300 -18.31 18.94 -0.91
CA GLU A 300 -19.22 18.87 0.24
C GLU A 300 -18.69 19.79 1.33
N LEU A 301 -19.53 20.70 1.80
CA LEU A 301 -19.25 21.54 2.96
C LEU A 301 -19.87 20.91 4.20
N GLY A 302 -19.27 21.13 5.37
CA GLY A 302 -19.73 20.57 6.64
C GLY A 302 -18.69 20.80 7.75
N GLY A 303 -18.76 20.02 8.83
CA GLY A 303 -17.77 20.07 9.91
C GLY A 303 -16.35 19.71 9.45
N TRP A 304 -16.24 18.99 8.34
CA TRP A 304 -15.01 18.70 7.63
C TRP A 304 -15.26 18.78 6.12
N PRO A 305 -14.93 19.90 5.46
CA PRO A 305 -15.14 20.05 4.02
C PRO A 305 -14.28 19.08 3.20
N ILE A 306 -14.88 18.51 2.14
CA ILE A 306 -14.25 17.49 1.30
C ILE A 306 -14.48 17.79 -0.19
N LEU A 307 -13.41 17.74 -0.98
CA LEU A 307 -13.47 17.66 -2.44
C LEU A 307 -13.26 16.21 -2.87
N LYS A 308 -14.15 15.70 -3.73
CA LYS A 308 -14.00 14.41 -4.43
C LYS A 308 -13.98 14.65 -5.92
N PHE A 309 -13.02 14.03 -6.59
CA PHE A 309 -12.88 14.09 -8.03
C PHE A 309 -12.55 12.70 -8.60
N LEU A 310 -13.40 12.24 -9.51
CA LEU A 310 -13.31 10.93 -10.16
C LEU A 310 -13.08 11.14 -11.66
N VAL A 311 -12.08 10.48 -12.22
CA VAL A 311 -11.84 10.48 -13.68
C VAL A 311 -12.39 9.19 -14.27
N ALA A 312 -13.33 9.36 -15.20
CA ALA A 312 -14.01 8.25 -15.85
C ALA A 312 -13.10 7.56 -16.87
N ASP A 313 -13.17 6.24 -16.87
CA ASP A 313 -12.57 5.34 -17.83
C ASP A 313 -13.66 4.35 -18.31
N PRO A 314 -13.98 4.31 -19.62
CA PRO A 314 -15.00 3.42 -20.15
C PRO A 314 -14.77 1.93 -19.83
N ALA A 315 -13.54 1.52 -19.52
CA ALA A 315 -13.23 0.13 -19.19
C ALA A 315 -13.82 -0.34 -17.85
N ASP A 316 -14.07 0.57 -16.90
CA ASP A 316 -14.48 0.21 -15.54
C ASP A 316 -15.40 1.21 -14.83
N THR A 317 -15.80 2.31 -15.48
CA THR A 317 -16.70 3.30 -14.87
C THR A 317 -18.15 2.85 -15.02
N VAL A 318 -18.84 2.76 -13.88
CA VAL A 318 -20.24 2.35 -13.80
C VAL A 318 -21.08 3.51 -13.30
N MET A 319 -22.10 3.88 -14.08
CA MET A 319 -23.13 4.85 -13.69
C MET A 319 -24.40 4.13 -13.30
N LYS A 320 -25.00 4.52 -12.19
CA LYS A 320 -26.28 4.00 -11.69
C LYS A 320 -27.18 5.14 -11.24
N GLU A 321 -28.47 4.97 -11.46
CA GLU A 321 -29.49 5.77 -10.81
C GLU A 321 -29.74 5.16 -9.42
N GLU A 322 -29.71 5.99 -8.39
CA GLU A 322 -30.14 5.61 -7.04
C GLU A 322 -31.51 6.25 -6.81
N ASP A 323 -32.51 5.39 -6.58
CA ASP A 323 -33.83 5.79 -6.09
C ASP A 323 -33.70 6.15 -4.61
N ASP A 324 -34.39 7.21 -4.17
CA ASP A 324 -34.44 7.60 -2.76
C ASP A 324 -35.02 6.42 -1.93
N TRP A 325 -34.26 5.98 -0.91
CA TRP A 325 -34.75 5.06 0.12
C TRP A 325 -35.49 5.82 1.23
#